data_AF-C0PKL4-F1
#
_entry.id   AF-C0PKL4-F1
#
_cell.length_a   1.000
_cell.length_b   1.000
_cell.length_c   1.000
_cell.angle_alpha   90.00
_cell.angle_beta   90.00
_cell.angle_gamma   90.00
#
_symmetry.space_group_name_H-M   'P 1'
#
loop_
_entity.id
_entity.type
_entity.pdbx_description
1 polymer ?
#
loop_
_entity_poly.entity_id
_entity_poly.type
_entity_poly.pdbx_seq_one_letter_code
_entity_poly.pdbx_strand_id
1 'polypeptide(L)'
;MVYLWHSFLTVQAMRLGQSFKRYLTIHDDAEASLKQMVEELMMDTARPDRSMVPDTGDDPEWEYKLSSIFIDTAKEQARYGTRSMVALAAKLEGEVTFYERYLENSLWKENLIQFQMEKAQ
;
A
#
# COMPACT_ATOMS: atom_id res chain seq x y z
N MET A 1 -17.72 12.61 15.25
CA MET A 1 -17.55 11.68 14.11
C MET A 1 -16.32 12.08 13.29
N VAL A 2 -15.14 12.06 13.92
CA VAL A 2 -13.81 12.41 13.33
C VAL A 2 -12.73 11.46 13.87
N TYR A 3 -12.95 10.93 15.09
CA TYR A 3 -12.08 9.94 15.74
C TYR A 3 -12.06 8.54 15.09
N LEU A 4 -13.13 8.14 14.37
CA LEU A 4 -13.26 6.78 13.83
C LEU A 4 -12.37 6.51 12.60
N TRP A 5 -12.10 7.54 11.79
CA TRP A 5 -11.17 7.43 10.65
C TRP A 5 -9.70 7.36 11.07
N HIS A 6 -9.35 7.88 12.25
CA HIS A 6 -7.97 7.87 12.73
C HIS A 6 -7.51 6.46 13.12
N SER A 7 -8.36 5.63 13.71
CA SER A 7 -7.94 4.34 14.28
C SER A 7 -7.56 3.28 13.22
N PHE A 8 -8.29 3.19 12.11
CA PHE A 8 -8.05 2.16 11.08
C PHE A 8 -6.78 2.44 10.26
N LEU A 9 -6.56 3.72 9.90
CA LEU A 9 -5.36 4.17 9.20
C LEU A 9 -4.11 4.01 10.06
N THR A 10 -4.22 4.09 11.39
CA THR A 10 -3.05 4.03 12.27
C THR A 10 -2.34 2.67 12.23
N VAL A 11 -3.08 1.55 12.27
CA VAL A 11 -2.43 0.21 12.34
C VAL A 11 -1.73 -0.15 11.04
N GLN A 12 -2.39 0.05 9.90
CA GLN A 12 -1.82 -0.22 8.59
C GLN A 12 -0.65 0.72 8.29
N ALA A 13 -0.78 2.02 8.59
CA ALA A 13 0.30 3.00 8.38
C ALA A 13 1.51 2.74 9.30
N MET A 14 1.28 2.40 10.57
CA MET A 14 2.36 2.04 11.49
C MET A 14 3.13 0.82 11.00
N ARG A 15 2.40 -0.21 10.56
CA ARG A 15 3.00 -1.43 10.02
C ARG A 15 3.78 -1.17 8.74
N LEU A 16 3.17 -0.45 7.79
CA LEU A 16 3.84 -0.07 6.55
C LEU A 16 5.10 0.75 6.84
N GLY A 17 5.03 1.71 7.77
CA GLY A 17 6.18 2.51 8.18
C GLY A 17 7.30 1.69 8.84
N GLN A 18 6.96 0.67 9.64
CA GLN A 18 7.95 -0.24 10.22
C GLN A 18 8.59 -1.13 9.15
N SER A 19 7.80 -1.71 8.26
CA SER A 19 8.31 -2.53 7.15
C SER A 19 9.17 -1.70 6.19
N PHE A 20 8.76 -0.46 5.89
CA PHE A 20 9.52 0.46 5.06
C PHE A 20 10.87 0.81 5.68
N LYS A 21 10.93 1.09 6.99
CA LYS A 21 12.20 1.32 7.69
C LYS A 21 13.13 0.11 7.60
N ARG A 22 12.60 -1.11 7.79
CA ARG A 22 13.40 -2.35 7.65
C ARG A 22 13.91 -2.53 6.24
N TYR A 23 13.05 -2.28 5.25
CA TYR A 23 13.42 -2.33 3.84
C TYR A 23 14.56 -1.36 3.53
N LEU A 24 14.48 -0.11 3.99
CA LEU A 24 15.59 0.85 3.83
C LEU A 24 16.89 0.37 4.50
N THR A 25 16.82 -0.22 5.71
CA THR A 25 18.02 -0.77 6.38
C THR A 25 18.65 -1.93 5.61
N ILE A 26 17.86 -2.76 4.93
CA ILE A 26 18.37 -3.89 4.13
C ILE A 26 19.00 -3.40 2.82
N HIS A 27 18.53 -2.27 2.30
CA HIS A 27 18.92 -1.73 0.99
C HIS A 27 19.75 -0.42 1.08
N ASP A 28 20.39 -0.16 2.21
CA ASP A 28 21.03 1.13 2.58
C ASP A 28 22.03 1.67 1.54
N ASP A 29 22.66 0.79 0.75
CA ASP A 29 23.69 1.14 -0.25
C ASP A 29 23.21 1.06 -1.73
N ALA A 30 21.95 0.68 -2.00
CA ALA A 30 21.43 0.50 -3.36
C ALA A 30 20.22 1.41 -3.64
N GLU A 31 20.07 1.87 -4.90
CA GLU A 31 18.84 2.54 -5.31
C GLU A 31 17.66 1.57 -5.09
N ALA A 32 16.76 1.99 -4.20
CA ALA A 32 15.69 1.16 -3.71
C ALA A 32 14.73 0.81 -4.86
N SER A 33 14.58 -0.49 -5.14
CA SER A 33 13.74 -0.96 -6.25
C SER A 33 12.27 -0.69 -5.95
N LEU A 34 11.65 0.21 -6.73
CA LEU A 34 10.23 0.54 -6.61
C LEU A 34 9.32 -0.69 -6.77
N LYS A 35 9.73 -1.64 -7.61
CA LYS A 35 9.03 -2.91 -7.76
C LYS A 35 9.06 -3.73 -6.47
N GLN A 36 10.24 -3.88 -5.87
CA GLN A 36 10.38 -4.61 -4.60
C GLN A 36 9.61 -3.89 -3.48
N MET A 37 9.58 -2.56 -3.45
CA MET A 37 8.74 -1.84 -2.49
C MET A 37 7.27 -2.22 -2.61
N VAL A 38 6.72 -2.30 -3.83
CA VAL A 38 5.33 -2.73 -4.01
C VAL A 38 5.14 -4.18 -3.57
N GLU A 39 6.01 -5.08 -4.02
CA GLU A 39 5.87 -6.52 -3.76
C GLU A 39 6.10 -6.89 -2.28
N GLU A 40 7.04 -6.26 -1.59
CA GLU A 40 7.39 -6.60 -0.21
C GLU A 40 6.60 -5.80 0.82
N LEU A 41 6.20 -4.56 0.51
CA LEU A 41 5.55 -3.67 1.47
C LEU A 41 4.04 -3.55 1.24
N MET A 42 3.62 -3.37 -0.02
CA MET A 42 2.23 -3.04 -0.34
C MET A 42 1.36 -4.26 -0.62
N MET A 43 1.96 -5.42 -0.93
CA MET A 43 1.27 -6.70 -1.06
C MET A 43 1.12 -7.48 0.27
N ASP A 44 1.38 -6.80 1.39
CA ASP A 44 1.27 -7.40 2.72
C ASP A 44 -0.18 -7.71 3.10
N THR A 45 -0.48 -9.00 3.25
CA THR A 45 -1.81 -9.53 3.56
C THR A 45 -2.05 -9.78 5.05
N ALA A 46 -1.05 -9.61 5.91
CA ALA A 46 -1.26 -9.92 7.31
C ALA A 46 -2.20 -8.90 7.97
N ARG A 47 -2.83 -9.34 9.05
CA ARG A 47 -3.84 -8.58 9.77
C ARG A 47 -3.39 -8.45 11.23
N PRO A 48 -3.75 -7.36 11.91
CA PRO A 48 -3.56 -7.28 13.35
C PRO A 48 -4.40 -8.34 14.07
N ASP A 49 -4.15 -8.53 15.36
CA ASP A 49 -5.07 -9.29 16.20
C ASP A 49 -6.48 -8.67 16.12
N ARG A 50 -7.53 -9.50 16.17
CA ARG A 50 -8.92 -9.02 16.08
C ARG A 50 -9.25 -8.01 17.19
N SER A 51 -8.66 -8.15 18.37
CA SER A 51 -8.83 -7.19 19.48
C SER A 51 -8.25 -5.80 19.21
N MET A 52 -7.37 -5.68 18.21
CA MET A 52 -6.74 -4.43 17.80
C MET A 52 -7.47 -3.77 16.62
N VAL A 53 -8.46 -4.43 16.03
CA VAL A 53 -9.33 -3.84 15.01
C VAL A 53 -10.31 -2.90 15.73
N PRO A 54 -10.41 -1.62 15.31
CA PRO A 54 -11.34 -0.70 15.95
C PRO A 54 -12.78 -1.11 15.63
N ASP A 55 -13.65 -1.08 16.63
CA ASP A 55 -15.10 -1.19 16.44
C ASP A 55 -15.62 0.14 15.89
N THR A 56 -15.92 0.16 14.59
CA THR A 56 -16.45 1.34 13.90
C THR A 56 -17.97 1.35 13.80
N GLY A 57 -18.64 0.33 14.35
CA GLY A 57 -20.07 0.09 14.21
C GLY A 57 -20.44 -0.63 12.90
N ASP A 58 -19.45 -1.07 12.12
CA ASP A 58 -19.64 -1.97 10.98
C ASP A 58 -19.54 -3.44 11.40
N ASP A 59 -19.78 -4.36 10.46
CA ASP A 59 -19.62 -5.80 10.70
C ASP A 59 -18.16 -6.14 11.10
N PRO A 60 -17.91 -6.74 12.28
CA PRO A 60 -16.54 -6.98 12.76
C PRO A 60 -15.73 -7.90 11.86
N GLU A 61 -16.40 -8.82 11.15
CA GLU A 61 -15.74 -9.69 10.18
C GLU A 61 -15.31 -8.93 8.93
N TRP A 62 -16.11 -7.95 8.50
CA TRP A 62 -15.76 -7.03 7.43
C TRP A 62 -14.59 -6.12 7.80
N GLU A 63 -14.63 -5.48 8.97
CA GLU A 63 -13.53 -4.64 9.47
C GLU A 63 -12.23 -5.43 9.55
N TYR A 64 -12.28 -6.67 10.07
CA TYR A 64 -11.11 -7.54 10.10
C TYR A 64 -10.60 -7.89 8.70
N LYS A 65 -11.48 -8.25 7.76
CA LYS A 65 -11.09 -8.56 6.36
C LYS A 65 -10.36 -7.40 5.68
N LEU A 66 -10.73 -6.16 6.00
CA LEU A 66 -10.16 -4.94 5.41
C LEU A 66 -8.95 -4.39 6.17
N SER A 67 -8.51 -5.04 7.25
CA SER A 67 -7.44 -4.53 8.13
C SER A 67 -6.01 -4.79 7.65
N SER A 68 -5.83 -5.47 6.51
CA SER A 68 -4.53 -5.67 5.85
C SER A 68 -4.19 -4.55 4.88
N ILE A 69 -2.90 -4.36 4.59
CA ILE A 69 -2.44 -3.36 3.60
C ILE A 69 -2.92 -3.76 2.20
N PHE A 70 -2.69 -5.02 1.83
CA PHE A 70 -3.26 -5.61 0.63
C PHE A 70 -4.58 -6.27 0.98
N ILE A 71 -5.67 -5.72 0.44
CA ILE A 71 -7.00 -6.26 0.61
C ILE A 71 -7.30 -7.13 -0.60
N ASP A 72 -7.65 -8.39 -0.36
CA ASP A 72 -8.18 -9.29 -1.37
C ASP A 72 -9.15 -10.25 -0.68
N THR A 73 -10.45 -9.95 -0.80
CA THR A 73 -11.50 -10.69 -0.12
C THR A 73 -12.69 -10.91 -1.04
N ALA A 74 -13.42 -12.00 -0.81
CA ALA A 74 -14.66 -12.26 -1.52
C ALA A 74 -15.78 -11.37 -0.95
N LYS A 75 -16.55 -10.75 -1.85
CA LYS A 75 -17.79 -10.05 -1.56
C LYS A 75 -18.85 -10.58 -2.50
N GLU A 76 -19.74 -11.42 -1.97
CA GLU A 76 -20.77 -12.13 -2.74
C GLU A 76 -20.16 -12.90 -3.93
N GLN A 77 -20.41 -12.44 -5.16
CA GLN A 77 -19.97 -13.07 -6.42
C GLN A 77 -18.73 -12.38 -7.02
N ALA A 78 -18.18 -11.36 -6.35
CA ALA A 78 -17.05 -10.58 -6.83
C ALA A 78 -15.89 -10.55 -5.82
N ARG A 79 -14.68 -10.21 -6.30
CA ARG A 79 -13.56 -9.88 -5.42
C ARG A 79 -13.59 -8.39 -5.09
N TYR A 80 -13.41 -8.07 -3.81
CA TYR A 80 -13.26 -6.72 -3.31
C TYR A 80 -11.86 -6.55 -2.73
N GLY A 81 -11.22 -5.42 -3.02
CA GLY A 81 -9.94 -5.10 -2.41
C GLY A 81 -9.07 -4.15 -3.23
N THR A 82 -7.78 -4.17 -2.95
CA THR A 82 -6.76 -3.30 -3.54
C THR A 82 -6.71 -3.50 -5.06
N ARG A 83 -6.85 -2.40 -5.80
CA ARG A 83 -6.90 -2.41 -7.28
C ARG A 83 -5.65 -1.86 -7.94
N SER A 84 -4.86 -1.07 -7.22
CA SER A 84 -3.59 -0.53 -7.65
C SER A 84 -2.69 -0.29 -6.45
N MET A 85 -1.39 -0.41 -6.67
CA MET A 85 -0.31 -0.06 -5.75
C MET A 85 0.74 0.70 -6.54
N VAL A 86 1.24 1.79 -5.96
CA VAL A 86 2.15 2.70 -6.64
C VAL A 86 3.33 3.01 -5.74
N ALA A 87 4.52 2.90 -6.29
CA ALA A 87 5.74 3.43 -5.71
C ALA A 87 6.33 4.48 -6.66
N LEU A 88 6.72 5.62 -6.11
CA LEU A 88 7.29 6.74 -6.86
C LEU A 88 8.61 7.15 -6.22
N ALA A 89 9.65 7.31 -7.04
CA ALA A 89 10.92 7.93 -6.65
C ALA A 89 11.11 9.21 -7.45
N ALA A 90 11.55 10.26 -6.77
CA ALA A 90 11.91 11.54 -7.38
C ALA A 90 13.35 11.89 -6.99
N LYS A 91 14.20 12.13 -7.99
CA LYS A 91 15.57 12.61 -7.81
C LYS A 91 15.57 14.12 -7.67
N LEU A 92 16.59 14.66 -6.99
CA LEU A 92 16.77 16.12 -6.83
C LEU A 92 16.87 16.87 -8.17
N GLU A 93 17.33 16.19 -9.22
CA GLU A 93 17.47 16.73 -10.57
C GLU A 93 16.12 16.85 -11.31
N GLY A 94 15.05 16.30 -10.75
CA GLY A 94 13.70 16.36 -11.32
C GLY A 94 13.25 15.10 -12.05
N GLU A 95 14.13 14.10 -12.22
CA GLU A 95 13.76 12.80 -12.75
C GLU A 95 12.84 12.06 -11.78
N VAL A 96 11.68 11.63 -12.27
CA VAL A 96 10.71 10.84 -11.52
C VAL A 96 10.52 9.49 -12.19
N THR A 97 10.61 8.44 -11.39
CA THR A 97 10.24 7.08 -11.77
C THR A 97 8.98 6.69 -11.01
N PHE A 98 7.95 6.28 -11.75
CA PHE A 98 6.67 5.83 -11.25
C PHE A 98 6.50 4.35 -11.61
N TYR A 99 6.38 3.50 -10.60
CA TYR A 99 6.05 2.09 -10.77
C TYR A 99 4.64 1.86 -10.23
N GLU A 100 3.80 1.22 -11.04
CA GLU A 100 2.46 0.82 -10.66
C GLU A 100 2.24 -0.66 -10.93
N ARG A 101 1.60 -1.33 -9.98
CA ARG A 101 1.00 -2.64 -10.17
C ARG A 101 -0.51 -2.51 -10.00
N TYR A 102 -1.27 -2.78 -11.06
CA TYR A 102 -2.71 -2.55 -11.09
C TYR A 102 -3.48 -3.72 -11.67
N LEU A 103 -4.75 -3.84 -11.29
CA LEU A 103 -5.61 -4.95 -11.67
C LEU A 103 -6.57 -4.52 -12.79
N GLU A 104 -6.39 -5.09 -13.98
CA GLU A 104 -7.23 -4.84 -15.15
C GLU A 104 -7.79 -6.17 -15.65
N ASN A 105 -9.12 -6.27 -15.82
CA ASN A 105 -9.77 -7.51 -16.27
C ASN A 105 -9.35 -8.76 -15.48
N SER A 106 -9.18 -8.61 -14.16
CA SER A 106 -8.72 -9.67 -13.24
C SER A 106 -7.29 -10.17 -13.47
N LEU A 107 -6.49 -9.46 -14.28
CA LEU A 107 -5.07 -9.72 -14.48
C LEU A 107 -4.24 -8.59 -13.89
N TRP A 108 -3.25 -8.96 -13.08
CA TRP A 108 -2.29 -8.00 -12.56
C TRP A 108 -1.35 -7.58 -13.69
N LYS A 109 -1.29 -6.27 -13.91
CA LYS A 109 -0.39 -5.61 -14.84
C LYS A 109 0.60 -4.75 -14.08
N GLU A 110 1.75 -4.53 -14.69
CA GLU A 110 2.80 -3.67 -14.18
C GLU A 110 3.07 -2.57 -15.20
N ASN A 111 3.33 -1.36 -14.70
CA ASN A 111 3.67 -0.21 -15.51
C ASN A 111 4.84 0.54 -14.86
N LEU A 112 5.78 0.98 -15.68
CA LEU A 112 6.92 1.80 -15.27
C LEU A 112 6.97 3.02 -16.17
N ILE A 113 6.79 4.20 -15.59
CA ILE A 113 6.80 5.48 -16.29
C ILE A 113 7.95 6.30 -15.75
N GLN A 114 8.74 6.88 -16.64
CA GLN A 114 9.80 7.83 -16.29
C GLN A 114 9.49 9.17 -16.94
N PHE A 115 9.56 10.25 -16.16
CA PHE A 115 9.31 11.59 -16.65
C PHE A 115 10.16 12.62 -15.89
N GLN A 116 10.25 13.83 -16.44
CA GLN A 116 10.95 14.96 -15.82
C GLN A 116 9.91 15.93 -15.25
N MET A 117 10.08 16.33 -13.99
CA MET A 117 9.26 17.38 -13.39
C MET A 117 9.61 18.73 -14.01
N GLU A 118 8.58 19.47 -14.42
CA GLU A 118 8.76 20.87 -14.79
C GLU A 118 9.18 21.68 -13.55
N LYS A 119 10.15 22.57 -13.72
CA LYS A 119 10.54 23.49 -12.65
C LYS A 119 9.40 24.48 -12.46
N ALA A 120 8.93 24.62 -11.22
CA ALA A 120 8.01 25.69 -10.86
C ALA A 120 8.68 27.05 -11.18
N GLN A 121 7.97 27.87 -11.95
CA GLN A 121 8.43 29.18 -12.43
C GLN A 121 8.45 30.21 -11.30
#